data_AF-A0A6V8V5A4-F1
#
_entry.id   AF-A0A6V8V5A4-F1
#
_cell.length_a   1.000
_cell.length_b   1.000
_cell.length_c   1.000
_cell.angle_alpha   90.00
_cell.angle_beta   90.00
_cell.angle_gamma   90.00
#
_symmetry.space_group_name_H-M   'P 1'
#
loop_
_entity.id
_entity.type
_entity.pdbx_description
1 polymer ?
#
loop_
_entity_poly.entity_id
_entity_poly.type
_entity_poly.pdbx_seq_one_letter_code
_entity_poly.pdbx_strand_id
1 'polypeptide(L)' 'MKSVAMFNNKGGVGKTTLTCNLASFIATEFNKRVLIVDCDPQCNSTQLIMGIEESAEFYTRSNNKISTIKDVLQPI' A
#
# COMPACT_ATOMS: atom_id res chain seq x y z
N MET A 1 -10.71 -14.28 -10.41
CA MET A 1 -10.07 -13.21 -9.62
C MET A 1 -11.07 -12.08 -9.45
N LYS A 2 -11.19 -11.48 -8.26
CA LYS A 2 -12.11 -10.36 -7.99
C LYS A 2 -11.29 -9.13 -7.62
N SER A 3 -11.70 -7.96 -8.13
CA SER A 3 -11.07 -6.67 -7.85
C SER A 3 -12.09 -5.73 -7.22
N VAL A 4 -11.70 -5.05 -6.14
CA VAL A 4 -12.56 -4.13 -5.39
C VAL A 4 -11.75 -2.86 -5.13
N ALA A 5 -12.34 -1.69 -5.38
CA ALA A 5 -11.74 -0.40 -5.11
C ALA A 5 -12.55 0.37 -4.06
N MET A 6 -11.89 0.80 -2.99
CA MET A 6 -12.50 1.66 -1.98
C MET A 6 -12.37 3.12 -2.40
N PHE A 7 -13.47 3.70 -2.86
CA PHE A 7 -13.50 5.05 -3.42
C PHE A 7 -14.47 5.97 -2.69
N ASN A 8 -14.07 7.23 -2.49
CA ASN A 8 -14.90 8.31 -1.95
C ASN A 8 -14.21 9.66 -2.22
N ASN A 9 -14.99 10.66 -2.67
CA ASN A 9 -14.54 12.02 -2.97
C ASN A 9 -14.05 12.81 -1.75
N LYS A 10 -14.41 12.39 -0.52
CA LYS A 10 -13.98 13.06 0.71
C LYS A 10 -12.79 12.34 1.36
N GLY A 11 -11.77 13.10 1.77
CA GLY A 11 -10.67 12.64 2.61
C GLY A 11 -11.12 12.34 4.04
N GLY A 12 -10.39 11.48 4.76
CA GLY A 12 -10.67 11.21 6.19
C GLY A 12 -11.95 10.41 6.51
N VAL A 13 -12.57 9.79 5.50
CA VAL A 13 -13.80 8.97 5.67
C VAL A 13 -13.53 7.48 5.94
N GLY A 14 -12.29 7.13 6.27
CA GLY A 14 -11.92 5.75 6.66
C GLY A 14 -11.66 4.77 5.51
N LYS A 15 -11.51 5.23 4.25
CA LYS A 15 -11.23 4.36 3.09
C LYS A 15 -10.05 3.42 3.33
N THR A 16 -8.89 3.97 3.65
CA THR A 16 -7.64 3.22 3.86
C THR A 16 -7.77 2.24 5.03
N THR A 17 -8.32 2.69 6.15
CA THR A 17 -8.55 1.86 7.33
C THR A 17 -9.46 0.69 7.00
N LEU A 18 -10.57 0.92 6.29
CA LEU A 18 -11.48 -0.13 5.88
C LEU A 18 -10.84 -1.09 4.88
N THR A 19 -10.10 -0.59 3.89
CA THR A 19 -9.36 -1.43 2.93
C THR A 19 -8.43 -2.43 3.63
N CYS A 20 -7.59 -1.94 4.55
CA CYS A 20 -6.59 -2.77 5.21
C CYS A 20 -7.23 -3.80 6.16
N ASN A 21 -8.24 -3.40 6.92
CA ASN A 21 -8.96 -4.33 7.80
C ASN A 21 -9.75 -5.38 7.01
N LEU A 22 -10.43 -4.99 5.94
CA LEU A 22 -11.16 -5.93 5.08
C LEU A 22 -10.20 -6.93 4.42
N ALA A 23 -9.04 -6.45 3.95
CA ALA A 23 -8.03 -7.32 3.38
C ALA A 23 -7.49 -8.33 4.40
N SER A 24 -7.17 -7.88 5.62
CA SER A 24 -6.75 -8.75 6.73
C SER A 24 -7.81 -9.82 7.03
N PHE A 25 -9.06 -9.40 7.21
CA PHE A 25 -10.19 -10.30 7.46
C PHE A 25 -10.40 -11.33 6.35
N ILE A 26 -10.32 -10.92 5.07
CA ILE A 26 -10.42 -11.84 3.93
C ILE A 26 -9.25 -12.84 3.92
N ALA A 27 -8.05 -12.38 4.28
CA ALA A 27 -6.88 -13.23 4.33
C ALA A 27 -6.96 -14.26 5.49
N THR A 28 -7.36 -13.83 6.69
CA THR A 28 -7.39 -14.69 7.89
C THR A 28 -8.62 -15.59 7.94
N GLU A 29 -9.82 -15.02 7.80
CA GLU A 29 -11.07 -15.76 8.03
C GLU A 29 -11.48 -16.62 6.85
N PHE A 30 -11.11 -16.22 5.62
CA PHE A 30 -11.47 -16.95 4.40
C PHE A 30 -10.27 -17.64 3.73
N ASN A 31 -9.08 -17.55 4.33
CA ASN A 31 -7.84 -18.13 3.84
C ASN A 31 -7.59 -17.81 2.35
N LYS A 32 -7.77 -16.54 1.98
CA LYS A 32 -7.57 -16.07 0.60
C LYS A 32 -6.27 -15.29 0.45
N ARG A 33 -5.65 -15.43 -0.72
CA ARG A 33 -4.56 -14.53 -1.12
C ARG A 33 -5.15 -13.17 -1.51
N VAL A 34 -4.74 -12.13 -0.79
CA VAL A 34 -5.19 -10.75 -1.01
C VAL A 34 -3.99 -9.92 -1.47
N LEU A 35 -4.19 -9.10 -2.50
CA LEU A 35 -3.25 -8.09 -2.97
C LEU A 35 -3.86 -6.72 -2.71
N ILE A 36 -3.14 -5.87 -1.99
CA ILE A 36 -3.47 -4.45 -1.86
C ILE A 36 -2.59 -3.68 -2.84
N VAL A 37 -3.22 -2.81 -3.62
CA VAL A 37 -2.53 -1.85 -4.48
C VAL A 37 -2.84 -0.47 -3.95
N ASP A 38 -1.83 0.23 -3.43
CA ASP A 38 -1.97 1.60 -2.96
C ASP A 38 -1.70 2.56 -4.12
N CYS A 39 -2.74 3.25 -4.57
CA CYS A 39 -2.66 4.24 -5.65
C CYS A 39 -2.84 5.68 -5.13
N ASP A 40 -2.86 5.87 -3.80
CA ASP A 40 -2.93 7.20 -3.20
C ASP A 40 -1.50 7.76 -3.04
N PRO A 41 -1.17 8.95 -3.58
CA PRO A 41 0.15 9.57 -3.39
C PRO A 41 0.56 9.78 -1.93
N GLN A 42 -0.39 9.78 -0.98
CA GLN A 42 -0.09 9.85 0.45
C GLN A 42 0.43 8.52 1.02
N CYS A 43 0.33 7.41 0.29
CA CYS A 43 0.86 6.09 0.67
C CYS A 43 0.34 5.57 2.03
N ASN A 44 -0.87 5.97 2.43
CA ASN A 44 -1.43 5.66 3.75
C ASN A 44 -1.62 4.14 3.95
N SER A 45 -1.99 3.39 2.91
CA SER A 45 -2.21 1.93 3.05
C SER A 45 -0.88 1.23 3.20
N THR A 46 0.12 1.63 2.40
CA THR A 46 1.49 1.12 2.50
C THR A 46 2.06 1.33 3.91
N GLN A 47 1.98 2.55 4.44
CA GLN A 47 2.49 2.86 5.78
C GLN A 47 1.74 2.11 6.89
N LEU A 48 0.43 1.92 6.75
CA LEU A 48 -0.36 1.20 7.75
C LEU A 48 -0.01 -0.29 7.81
N ILE A 49 0.37 -0.90 6.68
CA ILE A 49 0.66 -2.33 6.59
C ILE A 49 2.12 -2.64 6.92
N MET A 50 3.05 -1.86 6.36
CA MET A 50 4.49 -2.09 6.52
C MET A 50 5.06 -1.39 7.75
N GLY A 51 4.38 -0.37 8.28
CA GLY A 51 4.95 0.53 9.26
C GLY A 51 5.67 1.71 8.60
N ILE A 52 5.70 2.84 9.30
CA ILE A 52 6.23 4.11 8.79
C ILE A 52 7.74 4.01 8.52
N GLU A 53 8.49 3.41 9.44
CA GLU A 53 9.94 3.26 9.33
C GLU A 53 10.33 2.34 8.17
N GLU A 54 9.77 1.12 8.12
CA GLU A 54 10.07 0.14 7.06
C GLU A 54 9.67 0.65 5.68
N SER A 55 8.50 1.30 5.56
CA SER A 55 8.07 1.88 4.28
C SER A 55 8.96 3.04 3.83
N ALA A 56 9.48 3.86 4.75
CA ALA A 56 10.43 4.93 4.42
C ALA A 56 11.82 4.39 4.04
N GLU A 57 12.29 3.37 4.74
CA GLU A 57 13.55 2.68 4.43
C GLU A 57 13.51 2.06 3.03
N PHE A 58 12.38 1.47 2.62
CA PHE A 58 12.22 0.87 1.30
C PHE A 58 12.53 1.85 0.15
N TYR A 59 12.17 3.13 0.28
CA TYR A 59 12.44 4.17 -0.74
C TYR A 59 13.82 4.84 -0.63
N THR A 60 14.49 4.70 0.50
CA THR A 60 15.79 5.33 0.76
C THR A 60 16.96 4.35 0.65
N ARG A 61 16.68 3.04 0.72
CA ARG A 61 17.68 2.00 0.64
C ARG A 61 18.38 2.01 -0.73
N SER A 62 19.67 2.34 -0.71
CA SER A 62 20.56 2.14 -1.86
C SER A 62 20.93 0.67 -1.95
N ASN A 63 20.29 -0.07 -2.86
CA ASN A 63 20.67 -1.44 -3.20
C ASN A 63 21.22 -1.48 -4.64
N ASN A 64 22.13 -2.41 -4.93
CA ASN A 64 22.59 -2.72 -6.29
C ASN A 64 21.52 -3.41 -7.17
N LYS A 65 20.22 -3.30 -6.80
CA LYS A 65 19.08 -3.90 -7.51
C LYS A 65 18.01 -2.84 -7.75
N ILE A 66 17.45 -2.83 -8.95
CA ILE A 66 16.28 -2.02 -9.31
C ILE A 66 15.07 -2.57 -8.56
N SER A 67 14.48 -1.76 -7.68
CA SER A 67 13.38 -2.14 -6.79
C SER A 67 12.20 -1.17 -6.86
N THR A 68 12.46 0.10 -7.14
CA THR A 68 11.45 1.16 -7.27
C THR A 68 11.66 1.96 -8.55
N ILE A 69 10.65 2.74 -8.95
CA ILE A 69 10.79 3.67 -10.09
C ILE A 69 11.86 4.73 -9.85
N LYS A 70 12.11 5.11 -8.58
CA LYS A 70 13.16 6.07 -8.19
C LYS A 70 14.56 5.57 -8.54
N ASP A 71 14.77 4.26 -8.57
CA ASP A 71 16.05 3.65 -8.94
C ASP A 71 16.36 3.83 -10.44
N VAL A 72 15.34 4.09 -11.26
CA VAL A 72 15.45 4.22 -12.72
C VAL A 72 15.25 5.68 -13.17
N LEU A 73 14.40 6.43 -12.45
CA LEU A 73 14.00 7.79 -12.78
C LEU A 73 14.11 8.67 -11.54
N GLN A 74 15.14 9.52 -11.49
CA GLN A 74 15.25 10.52 -10.43
C GLN A 74 14.33 11.71 -10.72
N PRO A 75 13.71 12.32 -9.69
CA PRO A 75 12.98 13.57 -9.84
C PRO A 75 13.90 14.64 -10.46
N ILE A 76 13.36 15.42 -11.40
CA ILE A 76 14.05 16.56 -12.03
C ILE A 76 14.03 17.74 -11.06
#